data_AF-A0A142Y527-F1
#
_entry.id   AF-A0A142Y527-F1
#
_cell.length_a   1.000
_cell.length_b   1.000
_cell.length_c   1.000
_cell.angle_alpha   90.00
_cell.angle_beta   90.00
_cell.angle_gamma   90.00
#
_symmetry.space_group_name_H-M   'P 1'
#
loop_
_entity.id
_entity.type
_entity.pdbx_description
1 polymer ?
#
loop_
_entity_poly.entity_id
_entity_poly.type
_entity_poly.pdbx_seq_one_letter_code
_entity_poly.pdbx_strand_id
1 'polypeptide(L)'
;MILDPTETQRICLPEHDHLPKSQKPLFLAKAKTCRGQVELGKEIDELSEILRSSDLATWTKACAECFLRHVSGWENVGDKPLTLDNVLDTLNTTDIRNVLGRLLYSGFVSVEEKKS
;
A
#
# COMPACT_ATOMS: atom_id res chain seq x y z
N MET A 1 -4.62 -9.94 23.39
CA MET A 1 -5.82 -9.95 22.53
C MET A 1 -5.34 -10.04 21.09
N ILE A 2 -5.97 -10.88 20.26
CA ILE A 2 -5.54 -11.15 18.89
C ILE A 2 -6.18 -10.07 18.01
N LEU A 3 -5.35 -9.28 17.31
CA LEU A 3 -5.75 -8.31 16.28
C LEU A 3 -6.79 -8.96 15.36
N ASP A 4 -7.89 -8.29 15.02
CA ASP A 4 -8.76 -8.80 13.96
C ASP A 4 -8.02 -8.62 12.63
N PRO A 5 -7.49 -9.69 12.01
CA PRO A 5 -6.68 -9.59 10.81
C PRO A 5 -7.49 -9.11 9.60
N THR A 6 -8.81 -9.00 9.75
CA THR A 6 -9.75 -8.60 8.71
C THR A 6 -9.97 -7.09 8.65
N GLU A 7 -9.51 -6.32 9.65
CA GLU A 7 -9.64 -4.87 9.63
C GLU A 7 -8.75 -4.28 8.53
N THR A 8 -9.39 -3.81 7.45
CA THR A 8 -8.72 -3.27 6.26
C THR A 8 -9.13 -1.82 6.06
N GLN A 9 -8.13 -0.99 5.80
CA GLN A 9 -8.37 0.39 5.40
C GLN A 9 -8.46 0.49 3.89
N ARG A 10 -9.46 1.22 3.40
CA ARG A 10 -9.58 1.53 1.97
C ARG A 10 -8.81 2.81 1.66
N ILE A 11 -7.76 2.68 0.87
CA ILE A 11 -6.93 3.79 0.40
C ILE A 11 -7.26 4.05 -1.06
N CYS A 12 -7.44 5.31 -1.40
CA CYS A 12 -7.57 5.77 -2.79
C CYS A 12 -6.34 6.62 -3.14
N LEU A 13 -6.01 6.75 -4.42
CA LEU A 13 -5.06 7.77 -4.86
C LEU A 13 -5.72 9.16 -4.86
N PRO A 14 -5.00 10.26 -4.55
CA PRO A 14 -5.58 11.60 -4.42
C PRO A 14 -6.32 12.07 -5.68
N GLU A 15 -5.78 11.79 -6.85
CA GLU A 15 -6.37 12.18 -8.13
C GLU A 15 -7.69 11.47 -8.39
N HIS A 16 -7.97 10.35 -7.71
CA HIS A 16 -9.22 9.60 -7.80
C HIS A 16 -10.20 9.92 -6.66
N ASP A 17 -9.85 10.79 -5.70
CA ASP A 17 -10.68 11.08 -4.52
C ASP A 17 -12.06 11.68 -4.89
N HIS A 18 -12.14 12.36 -6.04
CA HIS A 18 -13.37 12.97 -6.56
C HIS A 18 -14.33 11.97 -7.21
N LEU A 19 -13.88 10.75 -7.53
CA LEU A 19 -14.71 9.75 -8.21
C LEU A 19 -15.78 9.15 -7.28
N PRO A 20 -16.93 8.75 -7.84
CA PRO A 20 -17.93 7.96 -7.10
C PRO A 20 -17.32 6.68 -6.54
N LYS A 21 -17.80 6.22 -5.37
CA LYS A 21 -17.27 5.02 -4.69
C LYS A 21 -17.25 3.78 -5.59
N SER A 22 -18.23 3.61 -6.47
CA SER A 22 -18.34 2.48 -7.40
C SER A 22 -17.32 2.49 -8.54
N GLN A 23 -16.63 3.61 -8.76
CA GLN A 23 -15.65 3.79 -9.83
C GLN A 23 -14.25 4.10 -9.28
N LYS A 24 -14.14 4.29 -7.97
CA LYS A 24 -12.92 4.68 -7.29
C LYS A 24 -12.00 3.47 -7.14
N PRO A 25 -10.76 3.50 -7.66
CA PRO A 25 -9.76 2.49 -7.33
C PRO A 25 -9.48 2.52 -5.83
N LEU A 26 -9.75 1.40 -5.15
CA LEU A 26 -9.55 1.28 -3.71
C LEU A 26 -8.55 0.17 -3.43
N PHE A 27 -7.54 0.48 -2.63
CA PHE A 27 -6.53 -0.47 -2.16
C PHE A 27 -6.86 -0.83 -0.72
N LEU A 28 -7.01 -2.12 -0.46
CA LEU A 28 -7.33 -2.66 0.86
C LEU A 28 -6.04 -2.85 1.63
N ALA A 29 -5.65 -1.84 2.40
CA ALA A 29 -4.45 -1.88 3.22
C ALA A 29 -4.71 -2.64 4.53
N LYS A 30 -3.74 -3.45 4.93
CA LYS A 30 -3.76 -4.19 6.18
C LYS A 30 -3.61 -3.22 7.36
N ALA A 31 -4.34 -3.45 8.44
CA ALA A 31 -4.10 -2.75 9.70
C ALA A 31 -2.66 -2.94 10.17
N LYS A 32 -2.09 -1.88 10.76
CA LYS A 32 -0.71 -1.88 11.26
C LYS A 32 -0.69 -1.52 12.75
N THR A 33 0.27 -2.09 13.45
CA THR A 33 0.66 -1.59 14.78
C THR A 33 1.58 -0.38 14.65
N CYS A 34 1.86 0.34 15.74
CA CYS A 34 2.87 1.41 15.73
C CYS A 34 4.21 0.91 15.19
N ARG A 35 4.64 -0.29 15.62
CA ARG A 35 5.84 -0.94 15.11
C ARG A 35 5.73 -1.23 13.60
N GLY A 36 4.60 -1.75 13.14
CA GLY A 36 4.36 -2.02 11.72
C GLY A 36 4.32 -0.77 10.84
N GLN A 37 4.03 0.40 11.40
CA GLN A 37 4.15 1.70 10.73
C GLN A 37 5.61 2.16 10.63
N VAL A 38 6.41 1.98 11.70
CA VAL A 38 7.85 2.24 11.66
C VAL A 38 8.56 1.33 10.65
N GLU A 39 8.19 0.05 10.61
CA GLU A 39 8.73 -0.91 9.63
C GLU A 39 8.33 -0.52 8.19
N LEU A 40 7.09 -0.08 7.95
CA LEU A 40 6.69 0.46 6.64
C LEU A 40 7.55 1.67 6.23
N GLY A 41 7.79 2.61 7.15
CA GLY A 41 8.65 3.76 6.90
C GLY A 41 10.05 3.35 6.45
N LYS A 42 10.66 2.39 7.16
CA LYS A 42 11.96 1.82 6.79
C LYS A 42 11.96 1.14 5.43
N GLU A 43 10.94 0.34 5.12
CA GLU A 43 10.81 -0.29 3.80
C GLU A 43 10.74 0.75 2.68
N ILE A 44 10.01 1.85 2.89
CA ILE A 44 9.93 2.95 1.90
C ILE A 44 11.28 3.64 1.71
N ASP A 45 12.04 3.84 2.78
CA ASP A 45 13.40 4.39 2.71
C ASP A 45 14.34 3.43 1.98
N GLU A 46 14.26 2.12 2.24
CA GLU A 46 15.03 1.08 1.54
C GLU A 46 14.74 1.05 0.04
N LEU A 47 13.49 1.28 -0.40
CA LEU A 47 13.17 1.42 -1.83
C LEU A 47 13.93 2.58 -2.48
N SER A 48 14.21 3.65 -1.74
CA SER A 48 15.00 4.78 -2.23
C SER A 48 16.49 4.42 -2.36
N GLU A 49 17.01 3.55 -1.49
CA GLU A 49 18.38 3.00 -1.63
C GLU A 49 18.49 2.05 -2.82
N ILE A 50 17.48 1.19 -3.03
CA ILE A 50 17.42 0.27 -4.18
C ILE A 50 17.43 1.06 -5.49
N LEU A 51 16.66 2.15 -5.60
CA LEU A 51 16.67 3.02 -6.78
C LEU A 51 18.07 3.56 -7.10
N ARG A 52 18.88 3.85 -6.07
CA ARG A 52 20.24 4.39 -6.25
C ARG A 52 21.28 3.33 -6.60
N SER A 53 21.01 2.07 -6.30
CA SER A 53 22.00 0.97 -6.37
C SER A 53 21.66 -0.13 -7.37
N SER A 54 20.50 -0.06 -8.04
CA SER A 54 20.02 -1.10 -8.96
C SER A 54 19.39 -0.50 -10.23
N ASP A 55 19.06 -1.37 -11.19
CA ASP A 55 18.34 -0.97 -12.39
C ASP A 55 16.85 -0.69 -12.13
N LEU A 56 16.22 -0.01 -13.09
CA LEU A 56 14.82 0.39 -13.00
C LEU A 56 13.87 -0.81 -12.85
N ALA A 57 14.20 -1.95 -13.47
CA ALA A 57 13.37 -3.15 -13.42
C ALA A 57 13.36 -3.76 -12.01
N THR A 58 14.53 -3.86 -11.40
CA THR A 58 14.74 -4.33 -10.02
C THR A 58 14.03 -3.42 -9.04
N TRP A 59 14.19 -2.10 -9.18
CA TRP A 59 13.51 -1.13 -8.33
C TRP A 59 11.99 -1.20 -8.47
N THR A 60 11.47 -1.29 -9.70
CA THR A 60 10.02 -1.38 -9.96
C THR A 60 9.44 -2.65 -9.34
N LYS A 61 10.13 -3.78 -9.49
CA LYS A 61 9.73 -5.05 -8.85
C LYS A 61 9.73 -4.94 -7.33
N ALA A 62 10.77 -4.36 -6.73
CA ALA A 62 10.85 -4.18 -5.29
C ALA A 62 9.71 -3.30 -4.74
N CYS A 63 9.31 -2.25 -5.47
CA CYS A 63 8.16 -1.42 -5.11
C CYS A 63 6.86 -2.23 -5.10
N ALA A 64 6.62 -3.04 -6.14
CA ALA A 64 5.42 -3.87 -6.24
C ALA A 64 5.38 -4.98 -5.18
N GLU A 65 6.53 -5.58 -4.83
CA GLU A 65 6.63 -6.54 -3.73
C GLU A 65 6.35 -5.89 -2.38
N CYS A 66 6.87 -4.68 -2.14
CA CYS A 66 6.55 -3.89 -0.94
C CYS A 66 5.05 -3.60 -0.85
N PHE A 67 4.45 -3.18 -1.96
CA PHE A 67 3.02 -2.96 -2.05
C PHE A 67 2.20 -4.19 -1.63
N LEU A 68 2.52 -5.37 -2.17
CA LEU A 68 1.80 -6.62 -1.87
C LEU A 68 1.97 -7.10 -0.41
N ARG A 69 3.03 -6.69 0.28
CA ARG A 69 3.15 -6.97 1.72
C ARG A 69 2.11 -6.21 2.53
N HIS A 70 1.76 -4.99 2.11
CA HIS A 70 0.93 -4.07 2.88
C HIS A 70 -0.52 -3.96 2.39
N VAL A 71 -0.79 -4.36 1.15
CA VAL A 71 -2.13 -4.37 0.53
C VAL A 71 -2.60 -5.80 0.38
N SER A 72 -3.80 -6.12 0.89
CA SER A 72 -4.40 -7.46 0.84
C SER A 72 -5.40 -7.64 -0.31
N GLY A 73 -5.82 -6.56 -0.96
CA GLY A 73 -6.73 -6.60 -2.09
C GLY A 73 -6.89 -5.23 -2.74
N TRP A 74 -7.60 -5.20 -3.87
CA TRP A 74 -8.05 -3.95 -4.49
C TRP A 74 -9.50 -4.09 -4.99
N GLU A 75 -10.21 -2.97 -5.09
CA GLU A 75 -11.57 -2.87 -5.62
C GLU A 75 -11.55 -1.88 -6.80
N ASN A 76 -12.36 -2.14 -7.84
CA ASN A 76 -12.46 -1.31 -9.04
C ASN A 76 -11.14 -1.15 -9.84
N VAL A 77 -10.26 -2.15 -9.77
CA VAL A 77 -8.99 -2.23 -10.53
C VAL A 77 -9.08 -3.34 -11.58
N GLY A 78 -10.00 -3.16 -12.53
CA GLY A 78 -10.05 -3.93 -13.79
C GLY A 78 -10.23 -5.45 -13.70
N ASP A 79 -11.06 -5.96 -12.79
CA ASP A 79 -11.39 -7.40 -12.59
C ASP A 79 -10.18 -8.35 -12.46
N LYS A 80 -8.97 -7.81 -12.25
CA LYS A 80 -7.73 -8.59 -12.11
C LYS A 80 -7.53 -8.99 -10.65
N PRO A 81 -7.04 -10.22 -10.36
CA PRO A 81 -6.62 -10.57 -9.00
C PRO A 81 -5.37 -9.77 -8.60
N LEU A 82 -5.21 -9.50 -7.31
CA LEU A 82 -4.04 -8.83 -6.78
C LEU A 82 -2.83 -9.79 -6.79
N THR A 83 -1.99 -9.68 -7.83
CA THR A 83 -0.74 -10.45 -8.00
C THR A 83 0.39 -9.51 -8.38
N LEU A 84 1.65 -9.97 -8.27
CA LEU A 84 2.82 -9.18 -8.64
C LEU A 84 2.75 -8.70 -10.10
N ASP A 85 2.47 -9.63 -11.02
CA ASP A 85 2.38 -9.31 -12.44
C ASP A 85 1.25 -8.31 -12.73
N ASN A 86 0.07 -8.50 -12.12
CA ASN A 86 -1.03 -7.56 -12.34
C ASN A 86 -0.75 -6.18 -11.73
N VAL A 87 -0.02 -6.09 -10.62
CA VAL A 87 0.41 -4.81 -10.05
C VAL A 87 1.37 -4.10 -11.01
N LEU A 88 2.36 -4.82 -11.53
CA LEU A 88 3.34 -4.28 -12.49
C LEU A 88 2.70 -3.85 -13.81
N ASP A 89 1.67 -4.55 -14.26
CA ASP A 89 0.93 -4.24 -15.49
C ASP A 89 -0.07 -3.08 -15.32
N THR A 90 -0.55 -2.83 -14.10
CA THR A 90 -1.67 -1.91 -13.85
C THR A 90 -1.25 -0.60 -13.20
N LEU A 91 -0.25 -0.64 -12.31
CA LEU A 91 0.21 0.52 -11.56
C LEU A 91 1.61 0.91 -11.99
N ASN A 92 1.85 2.21 -12.15
CA ASN A 92 3.20 2.70 -12.25
C ASN A 92 3.84 2.83 -10.85
N THR A 93 5.16 3.00 -10.79
CA THR A 93 5.90 3.09 -9.53
C THR A 93 5.52 4.31 -8.69
N THR A 94 5.04 5.39 -9.31
CA THR A 94 4.53 6.59 -8.61
C THR A 94 3.24 6.27 -7.87
N ASP A 95 2.31 5.57 -8.51
CA ASP A 95 1.03 5.17 -7.91
C ASP A 95 1.28 4.27 -6.71
N ILE A 96 2.17 3.28 -6.85
CA ILE A 96 2.59 2.39 -5.77
C ILE A 96 3.11 3.19 -4.58
N ARG A 97 4.03 4.13 -4.81
CA ARG A 97 4.60 4.98 -3.75
C ARG A 97 3.57 5.90 -3.12
N ASN A 98 2.62 6.43 -3.89
CA ASN A 98 1.54 7.26 -3.36
C ASN A 98 0.61 6.47 -2.43
N VAL A 99 0.29 5.21 -2.77
CA VAL A 99 -0.49 4.33 -1.88
C VAL A 99 0.29 4.02 -0.60
N LEU A 100 1.57 3.64 -0.72
CA LEU A 100 2.43 3.35 0.42
C LEU A 100 2.61 4.58 1.34
N GLY A 101 2.79 5.77 0.75
CA GLY A 101 2.87 7.03 1.49
C GLY A 101 1.56 7.37 2.20
N ARG A 102 0.41 7.22 1.52
CA ARG A 102 -0.90 7.38 2.17
C ARG A 102 -1.09 6.40 3.32
N LEU A 103 -0.66 5.14 3.17
CA LEU A 103 -0.73 4.16 4.26
C LEU A 103 0.11 4.60 5.47
N LEU A 104 1.33 5.07 5.22
CA LEU A 104 2.23 5.58 6.27
C LEU A 104 1.63 6.78 7.01
N TYR A 105 1.07 7.76 6.28
CA TYR A 105 0.53 9.00 6.85
C TYR A 105 -0.93 8.91 7.30
N SER A 106 -1.62 7.81 7.00
CA SER A 106 -3.02 7.62 7.40
C SER A 106 -3.21 7.52 8.92
N GLY A 107 -2.15 7.23 9.68
CA GLY A 107 -2.25 6.96 11.11
C GLY A 107 -3.24 5.82 11.42
N PHE A 108 -3.47 4.92 10.46
CA PHE A 108 -4.28 3.73 10.66
C PHE A 108 -3.46 2.73 11.46
N VAL A 109 -3.48 3.01 12.75
CA VAL A 109 -3.00 2.17 13.83
C VAL A 109 -4.23 1.56 14.47
N SER A 110 -4.15 0.27 14.81
CA SER A 110 -5.20 -0.47 15.53
C SER A 110 -5.90 0.39 16.60
N VAL A 111 -7.23 0.29 16.68
CA VAL A 111 -8.09 1.06 17.59
C VAL A 111 -7.69 0.91 19.07
N GLU A 112 -7.06 -0.21 19.44
CA GLU A 112 -6.56 -0.43 20.81
C GLU A 112 -5.36 0.48 21.17
N GLU A 113 -4.48 0.78 20.22
CA GLU A 113 -3.28 1.60 20.48
C GLU A 113 -3.61 3.10 20.58
N LYS A 114 -4.77 3.54 20.05
CA LYS A 114 -5.21 4.96 20.16
C LYS A 114 -5.74 5.32 21.55
N LYS A 115 -5.88 4.36 22.47
CA LYS A 115 -6.41 4.55 23.83
C LYS A 115 -5.38 4.42 24.95
N SER A 116 -4.09 4.21 24.65
CA SER A 116 -3.02 4.15 25.66
C SER A 116 -2.28 5.48 25.79
#